data_AF-A0A9E4VMI4-F1
#
_entry.id   AF-A0A9E4VMI4-F1
#
_cell.length_a   1.000
_cell.length_b   1.000
_cell.length_c   1.000
_cell.angle_alpha   90.00
_cell.angle_beta   90.00
_cell.angle_gamma   90.00
#
_symmetry.space_group_name_H-M   'P 1'
#
loop_
_entity.id
_entity.type
_entity.pdbx_description
1 polymer ?
#
loop_
_entity_poly.entity_id
_entity_poly.type
_entity_poly.pdbx_seq_one_letter_code
_entity_poly.pdbx_strand_id
1 'polypeptide(L)' 'SNMVGVRFRPSDKLQYFDSAGLELEAGDMVLVDTPDGVREGVVAIAPGQVMHSDLRGPMDAVVQRADG' A
#
# COMPACT_ATOMS: atom_id res chain seq x y z
N SER A 1 0.62 -0.57 14.07
CA SER A 1 0.89 -0.18 12.68
C SER A 1 -0.37 -0.32 11.86
N ASN A 2 -0.63 0.65 10.98
CA ASN A 2 -1.84 0.66 10.17
C ASN A 2 -1.48 0.20 8.75
N MET A 3 -2.16 -0.82 8.24
CA MET A 3 -1.84 -1.41 6.94
C MET A 3 -2.71 -0.80 5.86
N VAL A 4 -2.10 -0.51 4.72
CA VAL A 4 -2.75 0.02 3.52
C VAL A 4 -2.67 -1.03 2.41
N GLY A 5 -3.77 -1.20 1.66
CA GLY A 5 -3.80 -2.04 0.47
C GLY A 5 -3.53 -1.19 -0.77
N VAL A 6 -2.46 -1.49 -1.50
CA VAL A 6 -2.03 -0.77 -2.71
C VAL A 6 -2.12 -1.68 -3.93
N ARG A 7 -2.62 -1.13 -5.03
CA ARG A 7 -2.76 -1.81 -6.31
C ARG A 7 -2.08 -1.02 -7.42
N PHE A 8 -1.20 -1.69 -8.15
CA PHE A 8 -0.42 -1.08 -9.24
C PHE A 8 -1.18 -1.03 -10.57
N ARG A 9 -1.97 -2.07 -10.87
CA ARG A 9 -2.81 -2.14 -12.07
C ARG A 9 -4.18 -2.75 -11.75
N PRO A 10 -5.24 -2.41 -12.51
CA PRO A 10 -6.60 -2.95 -12.28
C PRO A 10 -6.76 -4.47 -12.43
N SER A 11 -5.72 -5.18 -12.88
CA SER A 11 -5.68 -6.66 -12.95
C SER A 11 -4.70 -7.28 -11.96
N ASP A 12 -3.85 -6.50 -11.29
CA ASP A 12 -2.88 -7.02 -10.34
C ASP A 12 -3.57 -7.42 -9.02
N LYS A 13 -2.91 -8.31 -8.28
CA LYS A 13 -3.30 -8.63 -6.90
C LYS A 13 -3.08 -7.43 -6.00
N LEU A 14 -3.93 -7.29 -4.98
CA LEU A 14 -3.73 -6.28 -3.95
C LEU A 14 -2.49 -6.65 -3.12
N GLN A 15 -1.58 -5.70 -2.95
CA GLN A 15 -0.43 -5.86 -2.08
C GLN A 15 -0.61 -4.94 -0.87
N TYR A 16 -0.24 -5.41 0.31
CA TYR A 16 -0.38 -4.65 1.54
C TYR A 16 0.96 -4.11 1.97
N PHE A 17 0.95 -2.90 2.50
CA PHE A 17 2.15 -2.21 2.96
C PHE A 17 1.86 -1.49 4.29
N ASP A 18 2.91 -1.14 5.03
CA ASP A 18 2.79 -0.30 6.23
C ASP A 18 2.52 1.15 5.81
N SER A 19 1.49 1.81 6.37
CA SER A 19 1.18 3.20 6.01
C SER A 19 2.19 4.22 6.57
N ALA A 20 3.17 3.78 7.36
CA ALA A 20 4.17 4.61 8.02
C ALA A 20 3.57 5.72 8.90
N GLY A 21 2.33 5.55 9.36
CA GLY A 21 1.59 6.57 10.10
C GLY A 21 0.97 7.68 9.23
N LEU A 22 1.03 7.55 7.91
CA LEU A 22 0.34 8.44 6.98
C LEU A 22 -1.18 8.18 6.98
N GLU A 23 -1.95 9.25 6.93
CA GLU A 23 -3.39 9.22 6.67
C GLU A 23 -3.60 9.13 5.15
N LEU A 24 -4.05 7.97 4.69
CA LEU A 24 -4.28 7.65 3.28
C LEU A 24 -5.74 7.25 3.07
N GLU A 25 -6.32 7.62 1.92
CA GLU A 25 -7.68 7.26 1.55
C GLU A 25 -7.70 6.36 0.32
N ALA A 26 -8.79 5.62 0.13
CA ALA A 26 -8.97 4.83 -1.08
C ALA A 26 -9.06 5.75 -2.30
N GLY A 27 -8.21 5.50 -3.31
CA GLY A 27 -8.04 6.36 -4.47
C GLY A 27 -6.75 7.18 -4.47
N ASP A 28 -6.07 7.31 -3.32
CA ASP A 28 -4.80 8.03 -3.25
C ASP A 28 -3.71 7.35 -4.05
N MET A 29 -2.89 8.14 -4.75
CA MET A 29 -1.64 7.65 -5.35
C MET A 29 -0.52 7.61 -4.31
N VAL A 30 0.23 6.52 -4.31
CA VAL A 30 1.33 6.27 -3.36
C VAL A 30 2.54 5.67 -4.05
N LEU A 31 3.73 6.00 -3.53
CA LEU A 31 4.99 5.40 -3.96
C LEU A 31 5.47 4.42 -2.90
N VAL A 32 5.58 3.16 -3.27
CA VAL A 32 6.03 2.09 -2.37
C VAL A 32 7.39 1.59 -2.82
N ASP A 33 8.28 1.33 -1.86
CA ASP A 33 9.60 0.80 -2.17
C ASP A 33 9.49 -0.72 -2.22
N THR A 34 9.94 -1.28 -3.34
CA THR A 34 9.94 -2.73 -3.57
C THR A 34 11.37 -3.17 -3.83
N PRO A 35 11.69 -4.47 -3.73
CA PRO A 35 13.05 -4.96 -3.99
C PRO A 35 13.60 -4.56 -5.38
N ASP A 36 12.71 -4.32 -6.35
CA ASP A 36 13.04 -3.88 -7.71
C ASP A 36 13.09 -2.34 -7.87
N GLY A 37 12.89 -1.60 -6.78
CA GLY A 37 12.88 -0.13 -6.71
C GLY A 37 11.51 0.47 -6.35
N VAL A 38 11.42 1.79 -6.41
CA VAL A 38 10.20 2.54 -6.10
C VAL A 38 9.15 2.33 -7.19
N ARG A 39 7.93 2.00 -6.78
CA ARG A 39 6.80 1.76 -7.67
C ARG A 39 5.60 2.60 -7.27
N GLU A 40 4.91 3.15 -8.26
CA GLU A 40 3.68 3.93 -8.09
C GLU A 40 2.45 3.02 -8.13
N GLY A 41 1.55 3.18 -7.17
CA GLY A 41 0.29 2.47 -7.11
C GLY A 41 -0.83 3.32 -6.51
N VAL A 42 -2.03 2.77 -6.50
CA VAL A 42 -3.23 3.42 -5.96
C VAL A 42 -3.69 2.67 -4.72
N VAL A 43 -4.04 3.41 -3.67
CA VAL A 43 -4.64 2.86 -2.45
C VAL A 43 -6.01 2.31 -2.79
N ALA A 44 -6.18 0.99 -2.67
CA ALA A 44 -7.46 0.33 -2.83
C ALA A 44 -8.14 0.05 -1.48
N ILE A 45 -7.38 -0.03 -0.39
CA ILE A 45 -7.90 -0.20 0.98
C ILE A 45 -7.18 0.79 1.90
N ALA A 46 -7.96 1.67 2.53
CA ALA A 46 -7.44 2.68 3.45
C ALA A 46 -6.85 2.04 4.73
N PRO A 47 -5.89 2.71 5.40
CA PRO A 47 -5.31 2.26 6.66
C PRO A 47 -6.39 1.95 7.71
N GLY A 48 -6.34 0.75 8.28
CA GLY A 48 -7.20 0.34 9.40
C GLY A 48 -8.45 -0.44 9.00
N GLN A 49 -8.71 -0.57 7.70
CA GLN A 49 -9.73 -1.48 7.17
C GLN A 49 -9.17 -2.87 6.81
N VAL A 50 -7.85 -3.06 6.93
CA VAL A 50 -7.17 -4.32 6.64
C VAL A 50 -7.33 -5.27 7.82
N MET A 51 -8.14 -6.32 7.66
CA MET A 51 -8.25 -7.40 8.63
C MET A 51 -7.03 -8.34 8.50
N HIS A 52 -6.40 -8.68 9.63
CA HIS A 52 -5.16 -9.49 9.67
C HIS A 52 -5.22 -10.86 8.95
N SER A 53 -6.43 -11.35 8.64
CA SER A 53 -6.66 -12.66 8.03
C SER A 53 -6.23 -12.77 6.56
N ASP A 54 -5.99 -11.66 5.86
CA ASP A 54 -5.58 -11.65 4.44
C ASP A 54 -4.05 -11.68 4.23
N LEU A 55 -3.26 -11.62 5.31
CA LEU A 55 -1.81 -11.48 5.24
C LEU A 55 -1.12 -12.85 5.25
N ARG A 56 -0.89 -13.40 4.06
CA ARG A 56 0.01 -14.55 3.90
C ARG A 56 1.37 -14.10 3.35
N GLY A 57 2.34 -13.88 4.24
CA GLY A 57 3.77 -13.79 3.89
C GLY A 57 4.51 -12.56 4.42
N PRO A 58 5.85 -12.53 4.31
CA PRO A 58 6.67 -11.37 4.66
C PRO A 58 6.33 -10.18 3.73
N MET A 59 6.24 -8.97 4.29
CA MET A 59 5.72 -7.78 3.60
C MET A 59 6.79 -6.69 3.45
N ASP A 60 6.82 -6.03 2.29
CA ASP A 60 7.62 -4.84 2.01
C ASP A 60 6.94 -3.56 2.58
N ALA A 61 7.70 -2.47 2.77
CA ALA A 61 7.23 -1.23 3.42
C ALA A 61 7.03 -0.06 2.44
N VAL A 62 6.01 0.81 2.67
CA VAL A 62 5.88 2.08 1.92
C VAL A 62 6.96 3.06 2.36
N VAL A 63 7.56 3.79 1.40
CA VAL A 63 8.64 4.75 1.68
C VAL A 63 8.20 6.20 1.59
N GLN A 64 7.23 6.57 0.72
CA GLN A 64 6.80 7.96 0.59
C GLN A 64 5.41 8.14 -0.08
N ARG A 65 4.65 9.17 0.35
CA ARG A 65 3.46 9.66 -0.39
C ARG A 65 3.90 10.52 -1.58
N ALA A 66 3.31 10.32 -2.76
CA ALA A 66 3.60 11.15 -3.93
C ALA A 66 2.68 12.38 -3.94
N ASP A 67 3.26 13.58 -4.03
CA ASP A 67 2.51 14.81 -4.26
C ASP A 67 2.35 15.05 -5.77
N GLY A 68 1.13 15.39 -6.19
CA GLY A 68 0.78 15.86 -7.53
C GLY A 68 -0.03 17.14 -7.45
#